data_AF-A0A938TLR3-F1
#
_entry.id   AF-A0A938TLR3-F1
#
_cell.length_a   1.000
_cell.length_b   1.000
_cell.length_c   1.000
_cell.angle_alpha   90.00
_cell.angle_beta   90.00
_cell.angle_gamma   90.00
#
_symmetry.space_group_name_H-M   'P 1'
#
loop_
_entity.id
_entity.type
_entity.pdbx_description
1 polymer ?
#
loop_
_entity_poly.entity_id
_entity_poly.type
_entity_poly.pdbx_seq_one_letter_code
_entity_poly.pdbx_strand_id
1 'polypeptide(L)'
;MTWDYKHEIIEGCEPVLWQEILRLTNLKDIAEIDIGLRTSIGSLKEEYKNKEFSVQLSKLFYDYKISQPVEGYISEFLENRLFYAIKSLGYTLLWVCDEWDSKRKLYPIDELIKGDELDVADCVFTPDKSLLLTAHWDSHCSFLCANRPILEKFLAFDNFEGFYCTDKTEVYWGFSE
;
A
#
# COMPACT_ATOMS: atom_id res chain seq x y z
N MET A 1 -14.28 -19.15 -2.48
CA MET A 1 -15.22 -18.62 -1.49
C MET A 1 -14.57 -17.33 -1.03
N THR A 2 -14.73 -16.27 -1.83
CA THR A 2 -14.18 -14.94 -1.55
C THR A 2 -15.12 -14.33 -0.52
N TRP A 3 -14.75 -14.43 0.74
CA TRP A 3 -15.40 -13.68 1.81
C TRP A 3 -15.12 -12.20 1.57
N ASP A 4 -16.08 -11.35 1.92
CA ASP A 4 -16.08 -9.89 1.71
C ASP A 4 -15.12 -9.20 2.69
N TYR A 5 -13.89 -9.71 2.78
CA TYR A 5 -12.94 -9.45 3.85
C TYR A 5 -12.56 -7.97 3.92
N LYS A 6 -12.38 -7.33 2.76
CA LYS A 6 -12.18 -5.88 2.65
C LYS A 6 -13.28 -5.08 3.35
N HIS A 7 -14.55 -5.36 3.05
CA HIS A 7 -15.67 -4.60 3.62
C HIS A 7 -15.86 -4.89 5.11
N GLU A 8 -15.65 -6.14 5.55
CA GLU A 8 -15.68 -6.48 6.98
C GLU A 8 -14.61 -5.73 7.78
N ILE A 9 -13.39 -5.57 7.24
CA ILE A 9 -12.34 -4.75 7.86
C ILE A 9 -12.76 -3.28 7.90
N ILE A 10 -13.23 -2.72 6.79
CA ILE A 10 -13.62 -1.31 6.71
C ILE A 10 -14.77 -0.98 7.68
N GLU A 11 -15.74 -1.89 7.85
CA GLU A 11 -16.89 -1.69 8.75
C GLU A 11 -16.54 -1.95 10.22
N GLY A 12 -15.60 -2.85 10.50
CA GLY A 12 -15.27 -3.32 11.84
C GLY A 12 -14.04 -2.69 12.48
N CYS A 13 -13.22 -1.96 11.73
CA CYS A 13 -11.94 -1.40 12.18
C CYS A 13 -11.79 0.07 11.82
N GLU A 14 -10.76 0.70 12.39
CA GLU A 14 -10.36 2.07 12.07
C GLU A 14 -8.94 2.07 11.48
N PRO A 15 -8.63 2.96 10.52
CA PRO A 15 -7.29 3.04 9.96
C PRO A 15 -6.29 3.57 10.99
N VAL A 16 -5.10 2.96 11.03
CA VAL A 16 -3.96 3.44 11.83
C VAL A 16 -2.92 4.03 10.90
N LEU A 17 -2.56 5.29 11.14
CA LEU A 17 -1.54 6.00 10.36
C LEU A 17 -0.13 5.58 10.78
N TRP A 18 0.84 5.62 9.86
CA TRP A 18 2.24 5.38 10.19
C TRP A 18 2.77 6.38 11.21
N GLN A 19 2.34 7.65 11.15
CA GLN A 19 2.66 8.63 12.19
C GLN A 19 2.18 8.22 13.59
N GLU A 20 1.04 7.53 13.68
CA GLU A 20 0.57 6.99 14.96
C GLU A 20 1.46 5.83 15.44
N ILE A 21 1.88 4.95 14.53
CA ILE A 21 2.87 3.90 14.84
C ILE A 21 4.18 4.51 15.34
N LEU A 22 4.69 5.58 14.71
CA LEU A 22 5.88 6.28 15.18
C LEU A 22 5.68 6.86 16.59
N ARG A 23 4.52 7.45 16.87
CA ARG A 23 4.20 8.02 18.19
C ARG A 23 4.16 6.96 19.30
N LEU A 24 3.74 5.74 18.96
CA LEU A 24 3.57 4.62 19.89
C LEU A 24 4.82 3.75 20.03
N THR A 25 5.85 3.97 19.21
CA THR A 25 7.12 3.25 19.24
C THR A 25 8.28 4.19 19.58
N ASN A 26 9.49 3.63 19.69
CA ASN A 26 10.72 4.44 19.74
C ASN A 26 11.40 4.49 18.36
N LEU A 27 10.70 4.10 17.29
CA LEU A 27 11.22 4.19 15.92
C LEU A 27 11.26 5.66 15.50
N LYS A 28 12.31 6.03 14.78
CA LYS A 28 12.60 7.43 14.45
C LYS A 28 11.77 7.93 13.28
N ASP A 29 11.54 7.07 12.30
CA ASP A 29 10.93 7.41 11.03
C ASP A 29 10.29 6.17 10.37
N ILE A 30 9.57 6.42 9.27
CA ILE A 30 8.89 5.38 8.49
C ILE A 30 9.86 4.37 7.85
N ALA A 31 11.13 4.74 7.67
CA ALA A 31 12.14 3.84 7.13
C ALA A 31 12.48 2.73 8.15
N GLU A 32 12.60 3.07 9.43
CA GLU A 32 12.75 2.07 10.49
C GLU A 32 11.52 1.16 10.63
N ILE A 33 10.31 1.67 10.37
CA ILE A 33 9.09 0.84 10.27
C ILE A 33 9.20 -0.16 9.12
N ASP A 34 9.55 0.29 7.90
CA ASP A 34 9.70 -0.59 6.73
C ASP A 34 10.73 -1.68 6.99
N ILE A 35 11.90 -1.34 7.54
CA ILE A 35 12.93 -2.31 7.92
C ILE A 35 12.38 -3.33 8.94
N GLY A 36 11.64 -2.88 9.96
CA GLY A 36 11.06 -3.75 10.97
C GLY A 36 10.04 -4.75 10.39
N LEU A 37 9.15 -4.26 9.53
CA LEU A 37 8.15 -5.09 8.85
C LEU A 37 8.80 -6.10 7.90
N ARG A 38 9.75 -5.67 7.07
CA ARG A 38 10.48 -6.56 6.15
C ARG A 38 11.36 -7.58 6.89
N THR A 39 11.92 -7.20 8.04
CA THR A 39 12.64 -8.13 8.91
C THR A 39 11.70 -9.24 9.40
N SER A 40 10.45 -8.90 9.73
CA SER A 40 9.47 -9.86 10.28
C SER A 40 9.07 -10.94 9.28
N ILE A 41 9.00 -10.61 7.99
CA ILE A 41 8.70 -11.55 6.90
C ILE A 41 9.95 -12.21 6.31
N GLY A 42 11.16 -11.82 6.77
CA GLY A 42 12.41 -12.41 6.31
C GLY A 42 12.87 -11.98 4.92
N SER A 43 12.32 -10.90 4.35
CA SER A 43 12.62 -10.42 3.00
C SER A 43 13.94 -9.64 2.86
N LEU A 44 14.67 -9.46 3.97
CA LEU A 44 15.97 -8.78 4.01
C LEU A 44 17.12 -9.77 4.18
N LYS A 45 18.31 -9.42 3.66
CA LYS A 45 19.56 -10.10 4.02
C LYS A 45 19.92 -9.83 5.48
N GLU A 46 20.72 -10.70 6.08
CA GLU A 46 20.97 -10.64 7.52
C GLU A 46 21.69 -9.36 7.96
N GLU A 47 22.53 -8.75 7.11
CA GLU A 47 23.17 -7.47 7.38
C GLU A 47 22.20 -6.26 7.40
N TYR A 48 21.00 -6.41 6.84
CA TYR A 48 19.99 -5.35 6.75
C TYR A 48 18.82 -5.56 7.72
N LYS A 49 18.74 -6.72 8.39
CA LYS A 49 17.67 -7.00 9.35
C LYS A 49 17.86 -6.20 10.62
N ASN A 50 16.74 -5.75 11.17
CA ASN A 50 16.68 -5.21 12.53
C ASN A 50 15.62 -5.94 13.36
N LYS A 51 16.08 -6.93 14.14
CA LYS A 51 15.21 -7.76 14.99
C LYS A 51 14.58 -6.96 16.12
N GLU A 52 15.23 -5.89 16.59
CA GLU A 52 14.67 -5.01 17.61
C GLU A 52 13.45 -4.26 17.08
N PHE A 53 13.56 -3.68 15.88
CA PHE A 53 12.43 -2.99 15.23
C PHE A 53 11.26 -3.95 14.99
N SER A 54 11.55 -5.14 14.46
CA SER A 54 10.52 -6.17 14.24
C SER A 54 9.82 -6.58 15.54
N VAL A 55 10.56 -6.84 16.63
CA VAL A 55 9.98 -7.20 17.93
C VAL A 55 9.14 -6.05 18.50
N GLN A 56 9.60 -4.81 18.37
CA GLN A 56 8.86 -3.64 18.85
C GLN A 56 7.51 -3.49 18.13
N LEU A 57 7.49 -3.64 16.80
CA LEU A 57 6.27 -3.59 15.99
C LEU A 57 5.33 -4.74 16.34
N SER A 58 5.83 -5.98 16.41
CA SER A 58 5.00 -7.14 16.78
C SER A 58 4.37 -6.98 18.16
N LYS A 59 5.12 -6.44 19.13
CA LYS A 59 4.60 -6.14 20.47
C LYS A 59 3.53 -5.06 20.42
N LEU A 60 3.74 -3.98 19.66
CA LEU A 60 2.74 -2.93 19.49
C LEU A 60 1.45 -3.48 18.88
N PHE A 61 1.53 -4.26 17.79
CA PHE A 61 0.36 -4.86 17.15
C PHE A 61 -0.44 -5.73 18.13
N TYR A 62 0.24 -6.53 18.94
CA TYR A 62 -0.39 -7.35 19.96
C TYR A 62 -1.04 -6.54 21.09
N ASP A 63 -0.31 -5.57 21.64
CA ASP A 63 -0.71 -4.79 22.82
C ASP A 63 -1.90 -3.87 22.49
N TYR A 64 -1.87 -3.23 21.32
CA TYR A 64 -2.90 -2.27 20.88
C TYR A 64 -4.00 -2.89 20.01
N LYS A 65 -3.96 -4.20 19.76
CA LYS A 65 -4.91 -4.90 18.89
C LYS A 65 -4.98 -4.30 17.48
N ILE A 66 -3.83 -3.89 16.98
CA ILE A 66 -3.67 -3.38 15.62
C ILE A 66 -3.37 -4.58 14.72
N SER A 67 -4.13 -4.73 13.64
CA SER A 67 -3.84 -5.76 12.63
C SER A 67 -2.51 -5.44 11.95
N GLN A 68 -1.66 -6.44 11.79
CA GLN A 68 -0.40 -6.29 11.06
C GLN A 68 -0.72 -6.14 9.56
N PRO A 69 -0.09 -5.18 8.85
CA PRO A 69 -0.21 -5.11 7.39
C PRO A 69 0.32 -6.40 6.76
N VAL A 70 -0.34 -6.85 5.70
CA VAL A 70 0.11 -7.99 4.89
C VAL A 70 0.94 -7.47 3.73
N GLU A 71 2.11 -8.05 3.50
CA GLU A 71 2.98 -7.70 2.39
C GLU A 71 2.33 -7.94 1.03
N GLY A 72 2.64 -7.08 0.06
CA GLY A 72 2.12 -7.19 -1.31
C GLY A 72 0.67 -6.78 -1.48
N TYR A 73 -0.06 -6.43 -0.42
CA TYR A 73 -1.42 -5.90 -0.52
C TYR A 73 -1.47 -4.38 -0.44
N ILE A 74 -2.45 -3.81 -1.13
CA ILE A 74 -2.91 -2.45 -0.88
C ILE A 74 -3.83 -2.51 0.33
N SER A 75 -3.64 -1.62 1.31
CA SER A 75 -4.51 -1.59 2.48
C SER A 75 -5.98 -1.41 2.07
N GLU A 76 -6.87 -2.15 2.72
CA GLU A 76 -8.32 -2.12 2.55
C GLU A 76 -8.86 -0.69 2.74
N PHE A 77 -8.31 0.04 3.71
CA PHE A 77 -8.65 1.43 3.97
C PHE A 77 -8.14 2.41 2.91
N LEU A 78 -7.15 2.02 2.09
CA LEU A 78 -6.62 2.85 1.00
C LEU A 78 -7.26 2.53 -0.33
N GLU A 79 -7.52 1.27 -0.64
CA GLU A 79 -7.90 0.80 -1.98
C GLU A 79 -9.09 1.58 -2.56
N ASN A 80 -10.22 1.62 -1.84
CA ASN A 80 -11.41 2.31 -2.32
C ASN A 80 -11.17 3.83 -2.47
N ARG A 81 -10.40 4.45 -1.56
CA ARG A 81 -10.05 5.88 -1.63
C ARG A 81 -9.18 6.17 -2.86
N LEU A 82 -8.23 5.30 -3.16
CA LEU A 82 -7.40 5.40 -4.36
C LEU A 82 -8.26 5.29 -5.63
N PHE A 83 -9.21 4.35 -5.67
CA PHE A 83 -10.13 4.23 -6.80
C PHE A 83 -11.05 5.45 -6.98
N TYR A 84 -11.57 6.01 -5.89
CA TYR A 84 -12.32 7.27 -5.96
C TYR A 84 -11.47 8.44 -6.45
N ALA A 85 -10.20 8.53 -6.02
CA ALA A 85 -9.26 9.52 -6.51
C ALA A 85 -9.01 9.37 -8.02
N ILE A 86 -8.82 8.14 -8.52
CA ILE A 86 -8.69 7.86 -9.96
C ILE A 86 -9.98 8.28 -10.71
N LYS A 87 -11.16 7.97 -10.18
CA LYS A 87 -12.44 8.41 -10.78
C LYS A 87 -12.56 9.92 -10.85
N SER A 88 -12.05 10.64 -9.85
CA SER A 88 -12.08 12.11 -9.83
C SER A 88 -11.28 12.74 -10.99
N LEU A 89 -10.32 12.00 -11.55
CA LEU A 89 -9.56 12.39 -12.75
C LEU A 89 -10.32 12.14 -14.07
N GLY A 90 -11.50 11.52 -14.01
CA GLY A 90 -12.36 11.25 -15.17
C GLY A 90 -12.25 9.83 -15.73
N TYR A 91 -11.46 8.95 -15.10
CA TYR A 91 -11.40 7.54 -15.49
C TYR A 91 -12.62 6.76 -14.98
N THR A 92 -13.08 5.80 -15.77
CA THR A 92 -14.19 4.90 -15.41
C THR A 92 -13.80 3.42 -15.48
N LEU A 93 -12.66 3.13 -16.12
CA LEU A 93 -12.13 1.78 -16.33
C LEU A 93 -10.67 1.74 -15.91
N LEU A 94 -10.24 0.60 -15.37
CA LEU A 94 -8.86 0.30 -14.98
C LEU A 94 -8.45 -1.07 -15.50
N TRP A 95 -7.21 -1.18 -15.97
CA TRP A 95 -6.60 -2.49 -16.17
C TRP A 95 -6.10 -3.00 -14.83
N VAL A 96 -6.38 -4.28 -14.54
CA VAL A 96 -5.80 -5.04 -13.43
C VAL A 96 -5.07 -6.22 -14.05
N CYS A 97 -3.81 -6.44 -13.63
CA CYS A 97 -3.06 -7.63 -13.99
C CYS A 97 -2.10 -8.03 -12.88
N ASP A 98 -1.73 -9.31 -12.86
CA ASP A 98 -0.60 -9.77 -12.06
C ASP A 98 0.72 -9.15 -12.52
N GLU A 99 1.78 -9.33 -11.73
CA GLU A 99 3.12 -8.80 -12.00
C GLU A 99 3.72 -9.27 -13.34
N TRP A 100 3.27 -10.42 -13.86
CA TRP A 100 3.77 -11.04 -15.09
C TRP A 100 2.88 -10.72 -16.30
N ASP A 101 1.85 -9.90 -16.11
CA ASP A 101 0.82 -9.61 -17.10
C ASP A 101 0.11 -10.87 -17.65
N SER A 102 0.07 -11.95 -16.87
CA SER A 102 -0.46 -13.23 -17.32
C SER A 102 -2.00 -13.26 -17.28
N LYS A 103 -2.59 -12.44 -16.40
CA LYS A 103 -4.05 -12.28 -16.24
C LYS A 103 -4.44 -10.80 -16.30
N ARG A 104 -4.48 -10.22 -17.49
CA ARG A 104 -4.94 -8.84 -17.68
C ARG A 104 -6.44 -8.77 -17.92
N LYS A 105 -7.15 -7.96 -17.14
CA LYS A 105 -8.57 -7.69 -17.32
C LYS A 105 -8.90 -6.21 -17.13
N LEU A 106 -9.83 -5.70 -17.93
CA LEU A 106 -10.35 -4.34 -17.82
C LEU A 106 -11.58 -4.36 -16.93
N TYR A 107 -11.58 -3.53 -15.90
CA TYR A 107 -12.64 -3.47 -14.90
C TYR A 107 -13.27 -2.07 -14.86
N PRO A 108 -14.61 -1.98 -14.76
CA PRO A 108 -15.26 -0.79 -14.24
C PRO A 108 -14.79 -0.48 -12.82
N ILE A 109 -14.42 0.77 -12.55
CA ILE A 109 -13.91 1.14 -11.22
C ILE A 109 -14.99 0.91 -10.14
N ASP A 110 -16.26 1.10 -10.48
CA ASP A 110 -17.37 0.81 -9.57
C ASP A 110 -17.51 -0.68 -9.21
N GLU A 111 -17.04 -1.58 -10.07
CA GLU A 111 -17.00 -3.00 -9.74
C GLU A 111 -15.83 -3.30 -8.79
N LEU A 112 -14.66 -2.69 -8.99
CA LEU A 112 -13.52 -2.83 -8.08
C LEU A 112 -13.82 -2.29 -6.67
N ILE A 113 -14.55 -1.19 -6.57
CA ILE A 113 -14.95 -0.60 -5.27
C ILE A 113 -15.94 -1.52 -4.54
N LYS A 114 -16.89 -2.11 -5.29
CA LYS A 114 -17.94 -2.96 -4.71
C LYS A 114 -17.42 -4.35 -4.36
N GLY A 115 -16.51 -4.89 -5.17
CA GLY A 115 -15.92 -6.20 -4.97
C GLY A 115 -14.60 -6.13 -4.21
N ASP A 116 -13.97 -7.30 -4.10
CA ASP A 116 -12.63 -7.52 -3.55
C ASP A 116 -11.84 -8.28 -4.62
N GLU A 117 -11.43 -7.53 -5.66
CA GLU A 117 -10.94 -8.09 -6.94
C GLU A 117 -9.42 -8.02 -7.08
N LEU A 118 -8.72 -7.33 -6.17
CA LEU A 118 -7.26 -7.24 -6.20
C LEU A 118 -6.64 -8.41 -5.44
N ASP A 119 -5.60 -9.00 -6.01
CA ASP A 119 -4.76 -10.01 -5.37
C ASP A 119 -3.38 -9.42 -4.99
N VAL A 120 -2.53 -10.24 -4.36
CA VAL A 120 -1.16 -9.89 -4.00
C VAL A 120 -0.42 -9.32 -5.21
N ALA A 121 0.16 -8.14 -5.00
CA ALA A 121 1.04 -7.45 -5.93
C ALA A 121 0.44 -7.22 -7.33
N ASP A 122 -0.89 -7.14 -7.40
CA ASP A 122 -1.56 -6.71 -8.62
C ASP A 122 -1.11 -5.29 -9.03
N CYS A 123 -1.06 -5.11 -10.34
CA CYS A 123 -0.80 -3.84 -10.99
C CYS A 123 -2.12 -3.29 -11.54
N VAL A 124 -2.49 -2.10 -11.07
CA VAL A 124 -3.68 -1.37 -11.51
C VAL A 124 -3.26 -0.13 -12.28
N PHE A 125 -3.64 -0.01 -13.56
CA PHE A 125 -3.23 1.15 -14.36
C PHE A 125 -4.34 1.67 -15.26
N THR A 126 -4.29 2.98 -15.54
CA THR A 126 -5.26 3.63 -16.41
C THR A 126 -5.12 3.15 -17.85
N PRO A 127 -6.20 3.17 -18.67
CA PRO A 127 -6.13 2.71 -20.06
C PRO A 127 -5.08 3.46 -20.92
N ASP A 128 -4.83 4.72 -20.58
CA ASP A 128 -3.81 5.56 -21.22
C ASP A 128 -2.40 5.40 -20.63
N LYS A 129 -2.24 4.54 -19.62
CA LYS A 129 -0.99 4.23 -18.89
C LYS A 129 -0.34 5.45 -18.23
N SER A 130 -1.11 6.50 -17.96
CA SER A 130 -0.61 7.71 -17.32
C SER A 130 -0.51 7.59 -15.79
N LEU A 131 -1.18 6.61 -15.20
CA LEU A 131 -1.16 6.29 -13.78
C LEU A 131 -1.06 4.77 -13.58
N LEU A 132 -0.18 4.35 -12.68
CA LEU A 132 -0.04 2.99 -12.16
C LEU A 132 -0.13 3.01 -10.63
N LEU A 133 -0.86 2.06 -10.08
CA LEU A 133 -0.99 1.76 -8.67
C LEU A 133 -0.62 0.28 -8.48
N THR A 134 0.26 -0.02 -7.52
CA THR A 134 0.66 -1.41 -7.22
C THR A 134 1.24 -1.52 -5.82
N ALA A 135 1.37 -2.73 -5.30
CA ALA A 135 2.19 -3.05 -4.13
C ALA A 135 3.24 -4.08 -4.54
N HIS A 136 4.45 -3.99 -3.98
CA HIS A 136 5.48 -4.99 -4.23
C HIS A 136 5.32 -6.15 -3.25
N TRP A 137 5.50 -7.39 -3.71
CA TRP A 137 5.26 -8.64 -2.96
C TRP A 137 5.81 -8.64 -1.54
N ASP A 138 7.08 -8.24 -1.38
CA ASP A 138 7.75 -8.23 -0.08
C ASP A 138 7.69 -6.86 0.62
N SER A 139 6.70 -6.05 0.29
CA SER A 139 6.58 -4.65 0.76
C SER A 139 5.24 -4.40 1.42
N HIS A 140 5.26 -3.60 2.48
CA HIS A 140 4.06 -3.20 3.23
C HIS A 140 3.62 -1.79 2.84
N CYS A 141 3.93 -1.39 1.61
CA CYS A 141 3.64 -0.08 1.03
C CYS A 141 3.15 -0.23 -0.41
N SER A 142 2.34 0.73 -0.85
CA SER A 142 1.85 0.83 -2.22
C SER A 142 2.58 1.95 -2.96
N PHE A 143 2.76 1.78 -4.26
CA PHE A 143 3.35 2.73 -5.17
C PHE A 143 2.27 3.37 -6.04
N LEU A 144 2.25 4.70 -6.09
CA LEU A 144 1.44 5.47 -7.03
C LEU A 144 2.38 6.19 -8.01
N CYS A 145 2.41 5.69 -9.24
CA CYS A 145 3.29 6.17 -10.29
C CYS A 145 2.49 6.98 -11.32
N ALA A 146 2.71 8.29 -11.37
CA ALA A 146 2.17 9.16 -12.41
C ALA A 146 3.07 10.39 -12.58
N ASN A 147 2.82 11.18 -13.63
CA ASN A 147 3.49 12.47 -13.77
C ASN A 147 3.02 13.47 -12.70
N ARG A 148 3.83 14.51 -12.44
CA ARG A 148 3.56 15.49 -11.37
C ARG A 148 2.17 16.15 -11.46
N PRO A 149 1.69 16.63 -12.64
CA PRO A 149 0.36 17.22 -12.75
C PRO A 149 -0.79 16.25 -12.40
N ILE A 150 -0.66 14.96 -12.74
CA ILE A 150 -1.67 13.95 -12.39
C ILE A 150 -1.62 13.68 -10.89
N LEU A 151 -0.42 13.49 -10.31
CA LEU A 151 -0.26 13.29 -8.87
C LEU A 151 -0.85 14.45 -8.06
N GLU A 152 -0.65 15.69 -8.47
CA GLU A 152 -1.19 16.85 -7.74
C GLU A 152 -2.72 16.89 -7.76
N LYS A 153 -3.35 16.55 -8.88
CA LYS A 153 -4.82 16.41 -8.94
C LYS A 153 -5.32 15.24 -8.09
N PHE A 154 -4.59 14.12 -8.12
CA PHE A 154 -4.92 12.94 -7.34
C PHE A 154 -4.86 13.24 -5.83
N LEU A 155 -3.78 13.87 -5.36
CA LEU A 155 -3.56 14.21 -3.95
C LEU A 155 -4.46 15.37 -3.48
N ALA A 156 -5.06 16.13 -4.40
CA ALA A 156 -6.08 17.12 -4.06
C ALA A 156 -7.44 16.48 -3.71
N PHE A 157 -7.66 15.22 -4.08
CA PHE A 157 -8.91 14.50 -3.78
C PHE A 157 -8.96 14.08 -2.30
N ASP A 158 -7.85 13.57 -1.76
CA ASP A 158 -7.80 13.00 -0.43
C ASP A 158 -6.38 13.07 0.17
N ASN A 159 -6.29 13.04 1.49
CA ASN A 159 -5.03 13.07 2.22
C ASN A 159 -4.47 11.64 2.39
N PHE A 160 -3.55 11.27 1.50
CA PHE A 160 -2.82 10.00 1.57
C PHE A 160 -1.52 10.18 2.36
N GLU A 161 -1.24 9.24 3.26
CA GLU A 161 0.04 9.20 3.96
C GLU A 161 1.11 8.57 3.06
N GLY A 162 2.25 9.23 2.95
CA GLY A 162 3.36 8.78 2.12
C GLY A 162 4.36 9.89 1.84
N PHE A 163 5.26 9.65 0.90
CA PHE A 163 6.28 10.59 0.46
C PHE A 163 6.45 10.53 -1.06
N TYR A 164 7.05 11.56 -1.64
CA TYR A 164 7.38 11.57 -3.06
C TYR A 164 8.66 10.79 -3.30
N CYS A 165 8.61 9.80 -4.18
CA CYS A 165 9.81 9.17 -4.70
C CYS A 165 10.67 10.19 -5.46
N THR A 166 11.97 10.07 -5.29
CA THR A 166 13.00 10.77 -6.05
C THR A 166 13.64 9.83 -7.08
N ASP A 167 14.61 10.33 -7.84
CA ASP A 167 15.44 9.52 -8.72
C ASP A 167 16.35 8.53 -7.96
N LYS A 168 16.42 8.63 -6.63
CA LYS A 168 17.19 7.76 -5.73
C LYS A 168 16.33 6.76 -4.97
N THR A 169 15.00 6.88 -5.02
CA THR A 169 14.10 6.00 -4.29
C THR A 169 14.02 4.66 -5.01
N GLU A 170 14.59 3.62 -4.41
CA GLU A 170 14.48 2.24 -4.89
C GLU A 170 13.38 1.47 -4.16
N VAL A 171 13.10 0.22 -4.55
CA VAL A 171 12.09 -0.63 -3.89
C VAL A 171 12.39 -0.81 -2.39
N TYR A 172 13.67 -0.89 -2.03
CA TYR A 172 14.14 -0.96 -0.64
C TYR A 172 14.45 0.42 -0.07
N TRP A 173 13.51 1.36 -0.22
CA TRP A 173 13.66 2.77 0.14
C TRP A 173 13.98 3.00 1.62
N GLY A 174 13.62 2.08 2.52
CA GLY A 174 13.93 2.18 3.95
C GLY A 174 15.43 2.24 4.30
N PHE A 175 16.33 1.99 3.33
CA PHE A 175 17.78 2.16 3.52
C PHE A 175 18.35 3.43 2.88
N SER A 176 17.54 4.17 2.11
CA SER A 176 17.97 5.31 1.31
C SER A 176 17.27 6.62 1.61
N GLU A 177 16.06 6.56 2.19
CA GLU A 177 15.24 7.70 2.58
C GLU A 177 15.35 8.01 4.08
#